data_AF-A0AAV4J346-F1
#
_entry.id   AF-A0AAV4J346-F1
#
_cell.length_a   1.000
_cell.length_b   1.000
_cell.length_c   1.000
_cell.angle_alpha   90.00
_cell.angle_beta   90.00
_cell.angle_gamma   90.00
#
_symmetry.space_group_name_H-M   'P 1'
#
loop_
_entity.id
_entity.type
_entity.pdbx_description
1 polymer ?
#
loop_
_entity_poly.entity_id
_entity_poly.type
_entity_poly.pdbx_seq_one_letter_code
_entity_poly.pdbx_strand_id
1 'polypeptide(L)'
;MDILSDENVIESVQGEAAGVVAQITSPVLDQNQHLCRFADSLQAILRALLRLCERTEGHETFLLSAAAIANITFIDSSACGLLQEMRAPQLLIKACMCRKARSLFAKDQVATVLANMAAVTGCQEGIRCCGGLDLLVSFLYQKPCLMSTSAERSACERVQQKAAIALMRLCQDTRHTYRVIRQKGIPRFIELCRDSQARNNSDAVLVACLVRIVQSRVVRSKTENVSRTLPMN
;
A
#
# COMPACT_ATOMS: atom_id res chain seq x y z
N MET A 1 -1.30 -17.20 -26.74
CA MET A 1 -0.87 -15.79 -26.59
C MET A 1 -1.75 -15.17 -25.54
N ASP A 2 -1.16 -14.57 -24.52
CA ASP A 2 -1.84 -14.03 -23.35
C ASP A 2 -2.27 -12.57 -23.63
N ILE A 3 -3.59 -12.33 -23.66
CA ILE A 3 -4.22 -11.03 -23.98
C ILE A 3 -3.66 -9.90 -23.09
N LEU A 4 -3.33 -10.21 -21.84
CA LEU A 4 -2.83 -9.24 -20.87
C LEU A 4 -1.43 -8.71 -21.26
N SER A 5 -0.64 -9.54 -21.93
CA SER A 5 0.76 -9.29 -22.26
C SER A 5 0.96 -8.80 -23.71
N ASP A 6 -0.06 -8.89 -24.56
CA ASP A 6 0.02 -8.54 -25.99
C ASP A 6 -0.12 -7.03 -26.23
N GLU A 7 0.97 -6.38 -26.65
CA GLU A 7 1.01 -4.93 -26.92
C GLU A 7 0.24 -4.51 -28.18
N ASN A 8 -0.15 -5.46 -29.04
CA ASN A 8 -0.96 -5.18 -30.23
C ASN A 8 -2.46 -5.12 -29.91
N VAL A 9 -2.86 -5.59 -28.72
CA VAL A 9 -4.24 -5.54 -28.26
C VAL A 9 -4.55 -4.15 -27.70
N ILE A 10 -5.72 -3.63 -28.04
CA ILE A 10 -6.19 -2.34 -27.54
C ILE A 10 -6.32 -2.32 -26.01
N GLU A 11 -6.02 -1.18 -25.39
CA GLU A 11 -5.97 -1.02 -23.93
C GLU A 11 -7.25 -1.48 -23.24
N SER A 12 -8.43 -1.20 -23.81
CA SER A 12 -9.71 -1.59 -23.22
C SER A 12 -9.81 -3.09 -23.00
N VAL A 13 -9.37 -3.90 -23.97
CA VAL A 13 -9.39 -5.37 -23.87
C VAL A 13 -8.36 -5.86 -22.84
N GLN A 14 -7.22 -5.18 -22.72
CA GLN A 14 -6.25 -5.47 -21.64
C GLN A 14 -6.81 -5.09 -20.26
N GLY A 15 -7.58 -4.01 -20.18
CA GLY A 15 -8.30 -3.59 -18.98
C GLY A 15 -9.33 -4.64 -18.53
N GLU A 16 -10.12 -5.18 -19.47
CA GLU A 16 -11.05 -6.28 -19.20
C GLU A 16 -10.30 -7.53 -18.70
N ALA A 17 -9.18 -7.90 -19.35
CA ALA A 17 -8.35 -9.01 -18.89
C ALA A 17 -7.82 -8.78 -17.46
N ALA A 18 -7.36 -7.56 -17.14
CA ALA A 18 -6.94 -7.20 -15.79
C ALA A 18 -8.11 -7.28 -14.79
N GLY A 19 -9.32 -6.89 -15.20
CA GLY A 19 -10.55 -7.02 -14.42
C GLY A 19 -10.88 -8.49 -14.09
N VAL A 20 -10.77 -9.38 -15.07
CA VAL A 20 -10.93 -10.83 -14.86
C VAL A 20 -9.89 -11.34 -13.87
N VAL A 21 -8.61 -10.97 -14.01
CA VAL A 21 -7.57 -11.35 -13.04
C VAL A 21 -7.89 -10.83 -11.64
N ALA A 22 -8.36 -9.58 -11.51
CA ALA A 22 -8.76 -9.02 -10.21
C ALA A 22 -9.92 -9.81 -9.57
N GLN A 23 -10.89 -10.24 -10.38
CA GLN A 23 -12.04 -11.02 -9.90
C GLN A 23 -11.62 -12.41 -9.43
N ILE A 24 -10.88 -13.18 -10.25
CA ILE A 24 -10.49 -14.55 -9.90
C ILE A 24 -9.49 -14.62 -8.74
N THR A 25 -8.76 -13.53 -8.48
CA THR A 25 -7.84 -13.41 -7.34
C THR A 25 -8.50 -12.79 -6.11
N SER A 26 -9.79 -12.45 -6.17
CA SER A 26 -10.48 -11.87 -5.02
C SER A 26 -10.45 -12.81 -3.81
N PRO A 27 -10.01 -12.34 -2.63
CA PRO A 27 -9.90 -13.17 -1.41
C PRO A 27 -11.22 -13.81 -0.93
N VAL A 28 -12.36 -13.35 -1.46
CA VAL A 28 -13.72 -13.78 -1.08
C VAL A 28 -14.14 -15.06 -1.82
N LEU A 29 -13.45 -15.42 -2.91
CA LEU A 29 -13.73 -16.66 -3.62
C LEU A 29 -13.02 -17.81 -2.90
N ASP A 30 -13.78 -18.78 -2.37
CA ASP A 30 -13.28 -20.03 -1.75
C ASP A 30 -12.45 -20.92 -2.70
N GLN A 31 -12.21 -20.47 -3.94
CA GLN A 31 -11.58 -21.22 -5.03
C GLN A 31 -10.08 -20.92 -5.20
N ASN A 32 -9.37 -20.56 -4.13
CA ASN A 32 -7.93 -20.29 -4.20
C ASN A 32 -7.06 -21.52 -4.56
N GLN A 33 -7.67 -22.71 -4.72
CA GLN A 33 -7.02 -23.93 -5.22
C GLN A 33 -6.48 -23.78 -6.66
N HIS A 34 -6.97 -22.81 -7.45
CA HIS A 34 -6.47 -22.58 -8.82
C HIS A 34 -5.11 -21.85 -8.87
N LEU A 35 -4.67 -21.20 -7.79
CA LEU A 35 -3.44 -20.38 -7.76
C LEU A 35 -2.14 -21.19 -7.77
N CYS A 36 -2.15 -22.46 -7.34
CA CYS A 36 -0.99 -23.34 -7.51
C CYS A 36 -0.62 -23.55 -8.98
N ARG A 37 -1.58 -23.40 -9.92
CA ARG A 37 -1.32 -23.43 -11.37
C ARG A 37 -0.88 -22.08 -11.94
N PHE A 38 -0.94 -21.00 -11.15
CA PHE A 38 -0.46 -19.67 -11.54
C PHE A 38 1.03 -19.48 -11.26
N ALA A 39 1.66 -20.30 -10.42
CA ALA A 39 3.05 -20.12 -10.01
C ALA A 39 4.02 -19.97 -11.21
N ASP A 40 3.85 -20.80 -12.25
CA ASP A 40 4.71 -20.81 -13.43
C ASP A 40 4.57 -19.53 -14.29
N SER A 41 3.43 -18.83 -14.20
CA SER A 41 3.13 -17.62 -14.97
C SER A 41 2.99 -16.35 -14.12
N LEU A 42 3.17 -16.46 -12.80
CA LEU A 42 2.94 -15.38 -11.85
C LEU A 42 3.79 -14.15 -12.18
N GLN A 43 5.07 -14.37 -12.49
CA GLN A 43 5.97 -13.29 -12.86
C GLN A 43 5.55 -12.60 -14.18
N ALA A 44 5.05 -13.36 -15.16
CA ALA A 44 4.57 -12.80 -16.43
C ALA A 44 3.32 -11.94 -16.22
N ILE A 45 2.35 -12.45 -15.44
CA ILE A 45 1.11 -11.74 -15.11
C ILE A 45 1.40 -10.45 -14.34
N LEU A 46 2.22 -10.52 -13.28
CA LEU A 46 2.60 -9.33 -12.51
C LEU A 46 3.32 -8.30 -13.37
N ARG A 47 4.21 -8.75 -14.28
CA ARG A 47 4.89 -7.86 -15.22
C ARG A 47 3.90 -7.18 -16.17
N ALA A 48 2.93 -7.92 -16.70
CA ALA A 48 1.92 -7.39 -17.60
C ALA A 48 1.00 -6.38 -16.90
N LEU A 49 0.49 -6.70 -15.70
CA LEU A 49 -0.32 -5.79 -14.88
C LEU A 49 0.45 -4.52 -14.51
N LEU A 50 1.73 -4.66 -14.12
CA LEU A 50 2.55 -3.50 -13.74
C LEU A 50 2.85 -2.60 -14.95
N ARG A 51 3.17 -3.18 -16.11
CA ARG A 51 3.29 -2.41 -17.37
C ARG A 51 1.98 -1.71 -17.74
N LEU A 52 0.84 -2.37 -17.52
CA LEU A 52 -0.46 -1.78 -17.77
C LEU A 52 -0.69 -0.56 -16.85
N CYS A 53 -0.40 -0.67 -15.55
CA CYS A 53 -0.39 0.47 -14.61
C CYS A 53 0.55 1.62 -15.06
N GLU A 54 1.68 1.30 -15.69
CA GLU A 54 2.64 2.30 -16.18
C GLU A 54 2.07 3.11 -17.35
N ARG A 55 1.57 2.41 -18.38
CA ARG A 55 1.18 3.01 -19.67
C ARG A 55 -0.22 3.59 -19.70
N THR A 56 -1.16 3.01 -18.96
CA THR A 56 -2.59 3.37 -19.03
C THR A 56 -2.82 4.82 -18.62
N GLU A 57 -3.55 5.59 -19.42
CA GLU A 57 -4.12 6.87 -18.95
C GLU A 57 -5.55 6.69 -18.42
N GLY A 58 -6.15 5.51 -18.62
CA GLY A 58 -7.44 5.11 -18.08
C GLY A 58 -7.40 4.86 -16.57
N HIS A 59 -8.28 5.55 -15.82
CA HIS A 59 -8.40 5.40 -14.37
C HIS A 59 -8.92 4.02 -13.97
N GLU A 60 -9.84 3.47 -14.77
CA GLU A 60 -10.42 2.14 -14.56
C GLU A 60 -9.40 1.03 -14.80
N THR A 61 -8.71 1.06 -15.94
CA THR A 61 -7.61 0.14 -16.26
C THR A 61 -6.54 0.13 -15.16
N PHE A 62 -6.15 1.32 -14.67
CA PHE A 62 -5.22 1.41 -13.54
C PHE A 62 -5.78 0.75 -12.27
N LEU A 63 -7.03 1.05 -11.93
CA LEU A 63 -7.69 0.52 -10.74
C LEU A 63 -7.77 -1.00 -10.77
N LEU A 64 -8.22 -1.58 -11.89
CA LEU A 64 -8.35 -3.03 -12.05
C LEU A 64 -6.98 -3.72 -12.00
N SER A 65 -5.98 -3.15 -12.66
CA SER A 65 -4.60 -3.66 -12.64
C SER A 65 -4.01 -3.63 -11.22
N ALA A 66 -4.17 -2.50 -10.51
CA ALA A 66 -3.71 -2.37 -9.14
C ALA A 66 -4.46 -3.30 -8.17
N ALA A 67 -5.76 -3.50 -8.37
CA ALA A 67 -6.57 -4.44 -7.59
C ALA A 67 -6.12 -5.89 -7.77
N ALA A 68 -5.87 -6.31 -9.01
CA ALA A 68 -5.29 -7.62 -9.29
C ALA A 68 -3.95 -7.83 -8.57
N ILE A 69 -3.04 -6.85 -8.63
CA ILE A 69 -1.75 -6.91 -7.92
C ILE A 69 -1.96 -6.97 -6.39
N ALA A 70 -2.87 -6.17 -5.84
CA ALA A 70 -3.19 -6.16 -4.41
C ALA A 70 -3.69 -7.54 -3.93
N ASN A 71 -4.57 -8.16 -4.70
CA ASN A 71 -5.11 -9.48 -4.44
C ASN A 71 -4.02 -10.57 -4.52
N ILE A 72 -3.22 -10.56 -5.58
CA ILE A 72 -2.11 -11.52 -5.76
C ILE A 72 -1.12 -11.44 -4.59
N THR A 73 -0.71 -10.23 -4.18
CA THR A 73 0.22 -10.06 -3.05
C THR A 73 -0.38 -10.42 -1.69
N PHE A 74 -1.70 -10.45 -1.58
CA PHE A 74 -2.38 -10.95 -0.39
C PHE A 74 -2.37 -12.48 -0.34
N ILE A 75 -2.62 -13.12 -1.49
CA ILE A 75 -2.63 -14.58 -1.63
C ILE A 75 -1.23 -15.16 -1.46
N ASP A 76 -0.24 -14.60 -2.16
CA ASP A 76 1.12 -15.11 -2.19
C ASP A 76 2.14 -14.00 -1.89
N SER A 77 2.75 -14.09 -0.71
CA SER A 77 3.79 -13.16 -0.28
C SER A 77 5.05 -13.19 -1.16
N SER A 78 5.31 -14.28 -1.90
CA SER A 78 6.43 -14.40 -2.84
C SER A 78 6.31 -13.38 -3.99
N ALA A 79 5.08 -13.03 -4.37
CA ALA A 79 4.79 -12.00 -5.37
C ALA A 79 5.38 -10.63 -5.00
N CYS A 80 5.52 -10.33 -3.70
CA CYS A 80 6.13 -9.08 -3.24
C CYS A 80 7.60 -8.99 -3.66
N GLY A 81 8.34 -10.10 -3.60
CA GLY A 81 9.74 -10.15 -4.05
C GLY A 81 9.87 -9.88 -5.55
N LEU A 82 9.02 -10.53 -6.36
CA LEU A 82 8.96 -10.29 -7.81
C LEU A 82 8.64 -8.82 -8.13
N LEU A 83 7.65 -8.23 -7.45
CA LEU A 83 7.30 -6.82 -7.61
C LEU A 83 8.44 -5.87 -7.23
N GLN A 84 9.20 -6.22 -6.19
CA GLN A 84 10.39 -5.46 -5.79
C GLN A 84 11.46 -5.48 -6.88
N GLU A 85 11.74 -6.64 -7.48
CA GLU A 85 12.67 -6.76 -8.63
C GLU A 85 12.20 -5.95 -9.83
N MET A 86 10.89 -5.89 -10.07
CA MET A 86 10.26 -5.11 -11.14
C MET A 86 10.10 -3.62 -10.80
N ARG A 87 10.65 -3.14 -9.68
CA ARG A 87 10.57 -1.74 -9.21
C ARG A 87 9.13 -1.23 -9.04
N ALA A 88 8.20 -2.11 -8.71
CA ALA A 88 6.79 -1.75 -8.51
C ALA A 88 6.56 -0.61 -7.50
N PRO A 89 7.29 -0.53 -6.36
CA PRO A 89 7.11 0.60 -5.43
C PRO A 89 7.32 1.95 -6.11
N GLN A 90 8.38 2.09 -6.91
CA GLN A 90 8.69 3.34 -7.62
C GLN A 90 7.54 3.76 -8.55
N LEU A 91 7.04 2.81 -9.34
CA LEU A 91 5.97 3.05 -10.30
C LEU A 91 4.65 3.42 -9.61
N LEU A 92 4.22 2.62 -8.63
CA LEU A 92 2.93 2.83 -7.95
C LEU A 92 2.94 4.13 -7.12
N ILE A 93 4.05 4.44 -6.46
CA ILE A 93 4.21 5.71 -5.73
C ILE A 93 4.12 6.88 -6.71
N LYS A 94 4.85 6.81 -7.83
CA LYS A 94 4.80 7.83 -8.88
C LYS A 94 3.40 7.99 -9.44
N ALA A 95 2.65 6.91 -9.66
CA ALA A 95 1.27 6.97 -10.16
C ALA A 95 0.33 7.75 -9.23
N CYS A 96 0.51 7.63 -7.91
CA CYS A 96 -0.22 8.45 -6.94
C CYS A 96 0.19 9.93 -6.97
N MET A 97 1.48 10.23 -7.17
CA MET A 97 1.98 11.60 -7.22
C MET A 97 1.62 12.32 -8.53
N CYS A 98 1.66 11.62 -9.67
CA CYS A 98 1.36 12.14 -11.00
C CYS A 98 -0.13 12.20 -11.33
N ARG A 99 -1.02 12.05 -10.33
CA ARG A 99 -2.48 12.08 -10.51
C ARG A 99 -3.04 11.02 -11.46
N LYS A 100 -2.37 9.87 -11.63
CA LYS A 100 -2.94 8.68 -12.31
C LYS A 100 -3.86 7.91 -11.34
N ALA A 101 -3.44 7.77 -10.09
CA ALA A 101 -4.23 7.16 -9.01
C ALA A 101 -4.92 8.22 -8.13
N ARG A 102 -5.93 8.93 -8.66
CA ARG A 102 -6.62 10.02 -7.92
C ARG A 102 -7.72 9.53 -6.98
N SER A 103 -8.49 8.54 -7.41
CA SER A 103 -9.65 8.04 -6.66
C SER A 103 -9.23 7.37 -5.36
N LEU A 104 -10.13 7.39 -4.37
CA LEU A 104 -9.90 6.67 -3.11
C LEU A 104 -9.76 5.17 -3.35
N PHE A 105 -10.46 4.61 -4.34
CA PHE A 105 -10.33 3.21 -4.74
C PHE A 105 -8.93 2.89 -5.28
N ALA A 106 -8.36 3.73 -6.15
CA ALA A 106 -7.01 3.49 -6.68
C ALA A 106 -5.94 3.62 -5.58
N LYS A 107 -6.09 4.61 -4.70
CA LYS A 107 -5.21 4.78 -3.52
C LYS A 107 -5.31 3.58 -2.57
N ASP A 108 -6.51 3.03 -2.39
CA ASP A 108 -6.74 1.84 -1.56
C ASP A 108 -5.98 0.63 -2.09
N GLN A 109 -6.03 0.39 -3.41
CA GLN A 109 -5.27 -0.69 -4.03
C GLN A 109 -3.76 -0.48 -3.87
N VAL A 110 -3.25 0.72 -4.15
CA VAL A 110 -1.82 1.03 -3.98
C VAL A 110 -1.39 0.89 -2.52
N ALA A 111 -2.18 1.41 -1.57
CA ALA A 111 -1.89 1.28 -0.14
C ALA A 111 -1.86 -0.18 0.29
N THR A 112 -2.75 -1.02 -0.25
CA THR A 112 -2.79 -2.45 0.00
C THR A 112 -1.54 -3.16 -0.51
N VAL A 113 -1.12 -2.91 -1.77
CA VAL A 113 0.12 -3.46 -2.33
C VAL A 113 1.32 -3.07 -1.47
N LEU A 114 1.47 -1.77 -1.13
CA LEU A 114 2.58 -1.29 -0.31
C LEU A 114 2.57 -1.87 1.11
N ALA A 115 1.39 -2.07 1.71
CA ALA A 115 1.28 -2.68 3.03
C ALA A 115 1.67 -4.16 3.02
N ASN A 116 1.28 -4.91 1.98
CA ASN A 116 1.67 -6.30 1.78
C ASN A 116 3.18 -6.41 1.54
N MET A 117 3.73 -5.60 0.63
CA MET A 117 5.17 -5.54 0.39
C MET A 117 5.95 -5.15 1.65
N ALA A 118 5.48 -4.18 2.45
CA ALA A 118 6.15 -3.79 3.68
C ALA A 118 6.21 -4.92 4.73
N ALA A 119 5.35 -5.94 4.63
CA ALA A 119 5.42 -7.14 5.47
C ALA A 119 6.67 -7.99 5.18
N VAL A 120 7.22 -7.88 3.97
CA VAL A 120 8.39 -8.62 3.50
C VAL A 120 9.63 -7.75 3.66
N THR A 121 10.56 -8.15 4.55
CA THR A 121 11.75 -7.36 4.91
C THR A 121 12.57 -6.91 3.68
N GLY A 122 12.72 -7.77 2.68
CA GLY A 122 13.45 -7.46 1.44
C GLY A 122 12.83 -6.35 0.58
N CYS A 123 11.55 -6.03 0.75
CA CYS A 123 10.85 -5.00 -0.03
C CYS A 123 10.88 -3.61 0.64
N GLN A 124 11.16 -3.55 1.94
CA GLN A 124 11.00 -2.32 2.73
C GLN A 124 11.90 -1.19 2.24
N GLU A 125 13.14 -1.50 1.84
CA GLU A 125 14.09 -0.48 1.38
C GLU A 125 13.67 0.12 0.03
N GLY A 126 13.12 -0.70 -0.88
CA GLY A 126 12.54 -0.21 -2.13
C GLY A 126 11.46 0.84 -1.90
N ILE A 127 10.55 0.57 -0.96
CA ILE A 127 9.47 1.50 -0.60
C ILE A 127 10.05 2.79 0.01
N ARG A 128 11.04 2.69 0.90
CA ARG A 128 11.67 3.85 1.57
C ARG A 128 12.42 4.76 0.59
N CYS A 129 13.20 4.18 -0.31
CA CYS A 129 14.03 4.90 -1.28
C CYS A 129 13.18 5.64 -2.33
N CYS A 130 11.98 5.15 -2.63
CA CYS A 130 11.10 5.74 -3.64
C CYS A 130 10.10 6.77 -3.08
N GLY A 131 10.29 7.26 -1.85
CA GLY A 131 9.38 8.25 -1.25
C GLY A 131 8.11 7.66 -0.63
N GLY A 132 8.07 6.34 -0.40
CA GLY A 132 6.87 5.65 0.10
C GLY A 132 6.43 6.13 1.49
N LEU A 133 7.37 6.51 2.36
CA LEU A 133 7.02 7.09 3.68
C LEU A 133 6.17 8.35 3.52
N ASP A 134 6.56 9.22 2.57
CA ASP A 134 5.93 10.51 2.35
C ASP A 134 4.51 10.33 1.80
N LEU A 135 4.37 9.41 0.84
CA LEU A 135 3.07 9.00 0.29
C LEU A 135 2.16 8.41 1.38
N LEU A 136 2.66 7.46 2.18
CA LEU A 136 1.86 6.79 3.21
C LEU A 136 1.42 7.76 4.31
N VAL A 137 2.26 8.74 4.69
CA VAL A 137 1.82 9.81 5.59
C VAL A 137 0.71 10.61 4.94
N SER A 138 0.81 10.97 3.65
CA SER A 138 -0.28 11.67 2.94
C SER A 138 -1.59 10.87 2.89
N PHE A 139 -1.51 9.54 2.93
CA PHE A 139 -2.66 8.65 2.99
C PHE A 139 -3.38 8.70 4.34
N LEU A 140 -2.66 8.86 5.45
CA LEU A 140 -3.27 9.08 6.78
C LEU A 140 -4.11 10.37 6.83
N TYR A 141 -3.80 11.35 5.99
CA TYR A 141 -4.51 12.61 5.89
C TYR A 141 -5.69 12.59 4.91
N GLN A 142 -5.94 11.49 4.20
CA GLN A 142 -7.13 11.40 3.34
C GLN A 142 -8.39 11.52 4.20
N LYS A 143 -9.38 12.23 3.66
CA LYS A 143 -10.71 12.41 4.25
C LYS A 143 -11.73 12.22 3.13
N PRO A 144 -12.86 11.56 3.37
CA PRO A 144 -13.96 11.55 2.43
C PRO A 144 -14.51 12.98 2.28
N CYS A 145 -15.02 13.29 1.10
CA CYS A 145 -15.78 14.51 0.88
C CYS A 145 -17.16 14.39 1.53
N LEU A 146 -17.82 15.52 1.82
CA LEU A 146 -19.19 15.50 2.36
C LEU A 146 -20.16 14.71 1.48
N MET A 147 -19.97 14.80 0.16
CA MET A 147 -20.76 14.09 -0.86
C MET A 147 -20.25 12.68 -1.16
N SER A 148 -19.25 12.17 -0.44
CA SER A 148 -18.71 10.84 -0.70
C SER A 148 -19.74 9.76 -0.41
N THR A 149 -19.81 8.80 -1.33
CA THR A 149 -20.62 7.59 -1.19
C THR A 149 -20.15 6.73 -0.01
N SER A 150 -20.99 5.81 0.45
CA SER A 150 -20.58 4.82 1.46
C SER A 150 -19.33 4.05 1.04
N ALA A 151 -19.26 3.63 -0.23
CA ALA A 151 -18.12 2.91 -0.78
C ALA A 151 -16.81 3.74 -0.74
N GLU A 152 -16.88 5.04 -1.05
CA GLU A 152 -15.73 5.94 -0.95
C GLU A 152 -15.28 6.17 0.49
N ARG A 153 -16.21 6.27 1.44
CA ARG A 153 -15.87 6.35 2.87
C ARG A 153 -15.13 5.10 3.33
N SER A 154 -15.65 3.92 2.99
CA SER A 154 -14.98 2.65 3.28
C SER A 154 -13.61 2.54 2.59
N ALA A 155 -13.47 3.03 1.35
CA ALA A 155 -12.17 3.09 0.69
C ALA A 155 -11.20 4.04 1.42
N CYS A 156 -11.67 5.20 1.90
CA CYS A 156 -10.86 6.12 2.70
C CYS A 156 -10.37 5.49 4.00
N GLU A 157 -11.24 4.75 4.70
CA GLU A 157 -10.88 4.01 5.92
C GLU A 157 -9.79 2.99 5.64
N ARG A 158 -9.94 2.19 4.57
CA ARG A 158 -8.94 1.19 4.18
C ARG A 158 -7.62 1.85 3.78
N VAL A 159 -7.63 2.97 3.06
CA VAL A 159 -6.43 3.75 2.75
C VAL A 159 -5.69 4.15 4.03
N GLN A 160 -6.39 4.76 4.99
CA GLN A 160 -5.79 5.17 6.28
C GLN A 160 -5.24 3.97 7.05
N GLN A 161 -6.00 2.87 7.12
CA GLN A 161 -5.61 1.65 7.81
C GLN A 161 -4.34 1.02 7.20
N LYS A 162 -4.34 0.80 5.88
CA LYS A 162 -3.19 0.18 5.17
C LYS A 162 -1.96 1.06 5.24
N ALA A 163 -2.13 2.38 5.17
CA ALA A 163 -1.04 3.32 5.38
C ALA A 163 -0.43 3.23 6.78
N ALA A 164 -1.26 3.17 7.82
CA ALA A 164 -0.82 3.01 9.20
C ALA A 164 -0.03 1.70 9.39
N ILE A 165 -0.55 0.59 8.85
CA ILE A 165 0.11 -0.73 8.90
C ILE A 165 1.47 -0.71 8.18
N ALA A 166 1.52 -0.15 6.97
CA ALA A 166 2.77 -0.04 6.21
C ALA A 166 3.80 0.82 6.95
N LEU A 167 3.40 1.99 7.47
CA LEU A 167 4.29 2.87 8.22
C LEU A 167 4.85 2.22 9.49
N MET A 168 4.08 1.38 10.18
CA MET A 168 4.60 0.56 11.29
C MET A 168 5.73 -0.34 10.84
N ARG A 169 5.51 -1.08 9.76
CA ARG A 169 6.48 -2.06 9.26
C ARG A 169 7.74 -1.39 8.72
N LEU A 170 7.60 -0.20 8.13
CA LEU A 170 8.72 0.54 7.54
C LEU A 170 9.54 1.34 8.56
N CYS A 171 8.97 1.73 9.70
CA CYS A 171 9.64 2.58 10.69
C CYS A 171 10.21 1.78 11.87
N GLN A 172 11.09 0.83 11.58
CA GLN A 172 11.77 0.03 12.61
C GLN A 172 12.98 0.76 13.23
N ASP A 173 13.55 1.72 12.50
CA ASP A 173 14.69 2.52 12.94
C ASP A 173 14.33 4.01 13.11
N THR A 174 15.13 4.69 13.93
CA THR A 174 15.07 6.10 14.28
C THR A 174 15.13 7.00 13.04
N ARG A 175 15.95 6.66 12.04
CA ARG A 175 16.11 7.45 10.80
C ARG A 175 14.79 7.59 10.04
N HIS A 176 14.08 6.49 9.82
CA HIS A 176 12.80 6.49 9.09
C HIS A 176 11.68 7.09 9.93
N THR A 177 11.70 6.85 11.24
CA THR A 177 10.77 7.48 12.18
C THR A 177 10.90 9.01 12.16
N TYR A 178 12.12 9.54 12.07
CA TYR A 178 12.34 10.99 11.99
C TYR A 178 11.72 11.61 10.72
N ARG A 179 11.77 10.92 9.57
CA ARG A 179 11.08 11.38 8.35
C ARG A 179 9.57 11.52 8.56
N VAL A 180 8.94 10.54 9.21
CA VAL A 180 7.50 10.60 9.54
C VAL A 180 7.18 11.72 10.51
N ILE A 181 8.05 11.98 11.51
CA ILE A 181 7.92 13.10 12.44
C ILE A 181 7.96 14.44 11.70
N ARG A 182 8.92 14.63 10.78
CA ARG A 182 9.04 15.88 10.00
C ARG A 182 7.80 16.21 9.19
N GLN A 183 7.02 15.20 8.81
CA GLN A 183 5.77 15.35 8.05
C GLN A 183 4.52 15.44 8.94
N LYS A 184 4.70 15.66 10.25
CA LYS A 184 3.60 15.71 11.22
C LYS A 184 2.78 14.41 11.30
N GLY A 185 3.38 13.28 10.90
CA GLY A 185 2.71 11.98 10.96
C GLY A 185 2.34 11.57 12.39
N ILE A 186 3.18 11.86 13.39
CA ILE A 186 2.88 11.54 14.80
C ILE A 186 1.65 12.30 15.33
N PRO A 187 1.54 13.64 15.20
CA PRO A 187 0.31 14.35 15.48
C PRO A 187 -0.92 13.73 14.80
N ARG A 188 -0.80 13.34 13.52
CA ARG A 188 -1.91 12.72 12.79
C ARG A 188 -2.30 11.36 13.35
N PHE A 189 -1.34 10.52 13.74
CA PHE A 189 -1.63 9.26 14.46
C PHE A 189 -2.38 9.51 15.77
N ILE A 190 -1.97 10.53 16.54
CA ILE A 190 -2.65 10.87 17.80
C ILE A 190 -4.08 11.33 17.54
N GLU A 191 -4.30 12.16 16.51
CA GLU A 191 -5.63 12.62 16.09
C GLU A 191 -6.51 11.44 15.71
N LEU A 192 -6.03 10.53 14.84
CA LEU A 192 -6.75 9.33 14.44
C LEU A 192 -7.11 8.43 15.64
N CYS A 193 -6.26 8.38 16.68
CA CYS A 193 -6.57 7.63 17.89
C CYS A 193 -7.64 8.30 18.77
N ARG A 194 -7.67 9.64 18.83
CA ARG A 194 -8.52 10.40 19.78
C ARG A 194 -9.88 10.78 19.19
N ASP A 195 -9.91 11.19 17.93
CA ASP A 195 -11.11 11.67 17.27
C ASP A 195 -11.69 10.57 16.36
N SER A 196 -12.91 10.12 16.67
CA SER A 196 -13.59 9.11 15.85
C SER A 196 -13.92 9.64 14.47
N GLN A 197 -14.28 10.90 14.33
CA GLN A 197 -14.62 11.49 13.03
C GLN A 197 -13.40 11.59 12.13
N ALA A 198 -12.22 11.91 12.69
CA ALA A 198 -10.97 11.97 11.94
C ALA A 198 -10.59 10.63 11.28
N ARG A 199 -11.02 9.50 11.88
CA ARG A 199 -10.85 8.12 11.38
C ARG A 199 -12.12 7.55 10.74
N ASN A 200 -13.07 8.39 10.36
CA ASN A 200 -14.36 8.00 9.75
C ASN A 200 -15.16 6.97 10.59
N ASN A 201 -15.01 7.04 11.91
CA ASN A 201 -15.60 6.12 12.89
C ASN A 201 -15.16 4.65 12.72
N SER A 202 -14.00 4.40 12.09
CA SER A 202 -13.47 3.07 11.83
C SER A 202 -12.54 2.56 12.93
N ASP A 203 -12.95 1.50 13.64
CA ASP A 203 -12.13 0.85 14.67
C ASP A 203 -10.90 0.16 14.07
N ALA A 204 -10.99 -0.29 12.83
CA ALA A 204 -9.86 -0.89 12.12
C ALA A 204 -8.69 0.09 11.96
N VAL A 205 -8.99 1.37 11.67
CA VAL A 205 -7.99 2.45 11.61
C VAL A 205 -7.41 2.73 13.00
N LEU A 206 -8.24 2.75 14.05
CA LEU A 206 -7.80 2.95 15.42
C LEU A 206 -6.79 1.87 15.86
N VAL A 207 -7.14 0.59 15.67
CA VAL A 207 -6.27 -0.54 16.02
C VAL A 207 -4.93 -0.43 15.28
N ALA A 208 -4.96 -0.12 13.98
CA ALA A 208 -3.73 0.07 13.20
C ALA A 208 -2.86 1.23 13.73
N CYS A 209 -3.46 2.32 14.21
CA CYS A 209 -2.71 3.46 14.75
C CYS A 209 -2.11 3.18 16.14
N LEU A 210 -2.83 2.44 17.00
CA LEU A 210 -2.40 2.15 18.37
C LEU A 210 -1.14 1.30 18.43
N VAL A 211 -1.01 0.30 17.55
CA VAL A 211 0.15 -0.60 17.51
C VAL A 211 1.46 0.20 17.26
N ARG A 212 1.41 1.33 16.55
CA ARG A 212 2.57 2.22 16.28
C ARG A 212 3.02 3.03 17.48
N ILE A 213 2.07 3.59 18.25
CA ILE A 213 2.38 4.49 19.37
C ILE A 213 3.14 3.73 20.45
N VAL A 214 2.74 2.48 20.72
CA VAL A 214 3.42 1.59 21.67
C VAL A 214 4.89 1.39 21.28
N GLN A 215 5.17 1.13 20.00
CA GLN A 215 6.54 0.97 19.51
C GLN A 215 7.37 2.27 19.62
N SER A 216 6.78 3.43 19.33
CA SER A 216 7.50 4.73 19.41
C SER A 216 7.91 5.10 20.84
N ARG A 217 7.11 4.71 21.84
CA ARG A 217 7.44 4.91 23.27
C ARG A 217 8.60 4.01 23.71
N VAL A 218 8.67 2.79 23.20
CA VAL A 218 9.80 1.85 23.44
C VAL A 218 11.09 2.35 22.79
N VAL A 219 11.01 2.98 21.62
CA VAL A 219 12.20 3.58 20.98
C VAL A 219 12.68 4.80 21.77
N ARG A 220 11.78 5.68 22.22
CA ARG A 220 12.13 6.83 23.08
C ARG A 220 12.82 6.39 24.38
N SER A 221 12.30 5.37 25.06
CA SER A 221 12.90 4.87 26.31
C SER A 221 14.26 4.21 26.08
N LYS A 222 14.47 3.53 24.95
CA LYS A 222 15.79 2.98 24.58
C LYS A 222 16.81 4.08 24.26
N THR A 223 16.43 5.14 23.54
CA THR A 223 17.34 6.27 23.28
C THR A 223 17.67 7.08 24.53
N GLU A 224 16.73 7.25 25.45
CA GLU A 224 16.98 7.93 26.74
C GLU A 224 17.88 7.10 27.67
N ASN A 225 17.81 5.77 27.61
CA ASN A 225 18.71 4.90 28.37
C ASN A 225 20.14 4.84 27.81
N VAL A 226 20.33 4.90 26.49
CA VAL A 226 21.68 4.94 25.88
C VAL A 226 22.39 6.28 26.15
N SER A 227 21.66 7.39 26.21
CA SER A 227 22.21 8.69 26.59
C SER A 227 22.57 8.81 28.08
N ARG A 228 22.07 7.90 28.93
CA ARG A 228 22.40 7.82 30.37
C ARG A 228 23.57 6.88 30.68
N THR A 229 24.03 6.07 29.72
CA THR A 229 25.13 5.11 29.89
C THR A 229 26.44 5.52 29.24
N LEU A 230 26.53 6.72 28.66
CA LEU A 230 27.81 7.32 28.27
C LEU A 230 28.45 7.97 29.50
N PRO A 231 29.64 7.51 29.96
CA PRO A 231 30.36 8.22 31.01
C PRO A 231 30.76 9.60 30.49
N MET A 232 30.49 10.64 31.27
CA MET A 232 31.09 11.96 31.05
C MET A 232 32.61 11.80 31.16
N ASN A 233 33.31 11.96 30.03
CA ASN A 233 34.72 12.33 30.00
C ASN A 233 34.81 13.85 29.82
#